data_AF-A0A561C2S9-F1
#
_entry.id   AF-A0A561C2S9-F1
#
_cell.length_a   1.000
_cell.length_b   1.000
_cell.length_c   1.000
_cell.angle_alpha   90.00
_cell.angle_beta   90.00
_cell.angle_gamma   90.00
#
_symmetry.space_group_name_H-M   'P 1'
#
loop_
_entity.id
_entity.type
_entity.pdbx_description
1 polymer ?
#
loop_
_entity_poly.entity_id
_entity_poly.type
_entity_poly.pdbx_seq_one_letter_code
_entity_poly.pdbx_strand_id
1 'polypeptide(L)'
;HHPDVKRMLMTMRAYTEGCRAMASVAAAAYDAAHHHPDAEARKQNQAFYEFMVPLVKGYSTEMSLEVTSLGVQVHGGMGFIEETGAAQYYRDAKILTIYEGTTAIQANDLVGRKTARDGGQTAKAIAAQIEKTEAELAKSDSSAAAAAVLKRLKAAREAFVQVVDFVAGQTKASPNAVFAGSVPYLMLAGNLVAGWQLARSLIIAQDLASHNVDVDFMQAKIATARFYAEHILAKAPGLRDSIVDGAESVTALAADMY
;
A
#
# COMPACT_ATOMS: atom_id res chain seq x y z
N HIS A 1 -29.95 5.54 -0.16
CA HIS A 1 -28.91 4.79 0.58
C HIS A 1 -28.57 3.50 -0.17
N HIS A 2 -27.68 3.55 -1.16
CA HIS A 2 -27.32 2.40 -2.00
C HIS A 2 -26.05 1.70 -1.47
N PRO A 3 -26.06 0.37 -1.25
CA PRO A 3 -24.90 -0.36 -0.74
C PRO A 3 -23.65 -0.19 -1.60
N ASP A 4 -23.78 -0.19 -2.92
CA ASP A 4 -22.64 -0.06 -3.81
C ASP A 4 -22.00 1.34 -3.76
N VAL A 5 -22.82 2.40 -3.66
CA VAL A 5 -22.31 3.76 -3.45
C VAL A 5 -21.53 3.86 -2.13
N LYS A 6 -22.00 3.19 -1.06
CA LYS A 6 -21.25 3.12 0.20
C LYS A 6 -19.91 2.41 0.01
N ARG A 7 -19.87 1.28 -0.71
CA ARG A 7 -18.63 0.57 -1.03
C ARG A 7 -17.66 1.48 -1.79
N MET A 8 -18.10 2.20 -2.82
CA MET A 8 -17.27 3.14 -3.58
C MET A 8 -16.69 4.25 -2.69
N LEU A 9 -17.55 4.90 -1.89
CA LEU A 9 -17.12 5.95 -0.97
C LEU A 9 -16.15 5.44 0.10
N MET A 10 -16.37 4.23 0.63
CA MET A 10 -15.46 3.59 1.57
C MET A 10 -14.13 3.24 0.92
N THR A 11 -14.10 2.77 -0.34
CA THR A 11 -12.87 2.57 -1.11
C THR A 11 -12.11 3.88 -1.29
N MET A 12 -12.79 4.96 -1.70
CA MET A 12 -12.18 6.27 -1.85
C MET A 12 -11.55 6.76 -0.55
N ARG A 13 -12.30 6.68 0.56
CA ARG A 13 -11.85 7.06 1.90
C ARG A 13 -10.64 6.24 2.34
N ALA A 14 -10.72 4.92 2.22
CA ALA A 14 -9.70 4.00 2.72
C ALA A 14 -8.37 4.17 1.98
N TYR A 15 -8.38 4.34 0.65
CA TYR A 15 -7.17 4.67 -0.11
C TYR A 15 -6.61 6.03 0.26
N THR A 16 -7.45 7.06 0.36
CA THR A 16 -7.03 8.42 0.69
C THR A 16 -6.37 8.46 2.08
N GLU A 17 -7.01 7.86 3.09
CA GLU A 17 -6.46 7.83 4.45
C GLU A 17 -5.20 6.97 4.56
N GLY A 18 -5.18 5.80 3.90
CA GLY A 18 -4.02 4.91 3.91
C GLY A 18 -2.79 5.53 3.23
N CYS A 19 -2.97 6.12 2.04
CA CYS A 19 -1.87 6.78 1.32
C CYS A 19 -1.37 8.02 2.08
N ARG A 20 -2.28 8.80 2.68
CA ARG A 20 -1.89 9.94 3.53
C ARG A 20 -1.04 9.48 4.71
N ALA A 21 -1.49 8.47 5.45
CA ALA A 21 -0.75 7.96 6.60
C ALA A 21 0.63 7.40 6.19
N MET A 22 0.70 6.68 5.08
CA MET A 22 1.94 6.18 4.51
C MET A 22 2.92 7.31 4.15
N ALA A 23 2.44 8.36 3.47
CA ALA A 23 3.25 9.51 3.11
C ALA A 23 3.72 10.31 4.34
N SER A 24 2.86 10.50 5.35
CA SER A 24 3.23 11.16 6.60
C SER A 24 4.31 10.40 7.37
N VAL A 25 4.25 9.07 7.40
CA VAL A 25 5.27 8.24 8.06
C VAL A 25 6.58 8.25 7.28
N ALA A 26 6.53 8.25 5.94
CA ALA A 26 7.72 8.43 5.12
C ALA A 26 8.38 9.81 5.36
N ALA A 27 7.59 10.88 5.43
CA ALA A 27 8.11 12.22 5.75
C ALA A 27 8.74 12.29 7.14
N ALA A 28 8.11 11.68 8.16
CA ALA A 28 8.68 11.61 9.50
C ALA A 28 10.01 10.84 9.53
N ALA A 29 10.13 9.75 8.75
CA ALA A 29 11.37 9.02 8.60
C ALA A 29 12.45 9.86 7.88
N TYR A 30 12.07 10.67 6.89
CA TYR A 30 13.00 11.61 6.26
C TYR A 30 13.57 12.61 7.28
N ASP A 31 12.72 13.24 8.10
CA ASP A 31 13.17 14.19 9.12
C ASP A 31 14.08 13.49 10.15
N ALA A 32 13.70 12.30 10.61
CA ALA A 32 14.50 11.52 11.53
C ALA A 32 15.85 11.09 10.92
N ALA A 33 15.90 10.78 9.62
CA ALA A 33 17.14 10.43 8.94
C ALA A 33 18.17 11.57 8.92
N HIS A 34 17.71 12.83 8.95
CA HIS A 34 18.58 14.01 8.91
C HIS A 34 18.88 14.60 10.30
N HIS A 35 17.93 14.50 11.23
CA HIS A 35 17.94 15.27 12.46
C HIS A 35 17.97 14.45 13.75
N HIS A 36 17.76 13.13 13.70
CA HIS A 36 17.78 12.31 14.93
C HIS A 36 19.20 12.34 15.57
N PRO A 37 19.33 12.47 16.90
CA PRO A 37 20.64 12.62 17.55
C PRO A 37 21.53 11.37 17.40
N ASP A 38 20.92 10.18 17.49
CA ASP A 38 21.62 8.91 17.29
C ASP A 38 21.87 8.59 15.80
N ALA A 39 23.11 8.22 15.48
CA ALA A 39 23.56 7.97 14.11
C ALA A 39 22.97 6.67 13.51
N GLU A 40 22.78 5.65 14.34
CA GLU A 40 22.22 4.38 13.86
C GLU A 40 20.72 4.54 13.57
N ALA A 41 19.98 5.24 14.43
CA ALA A 41 18.61 5.66 14.16
C ALA A 41 18.49 6.48 12.86
N ARG A 42 19.42 7.42 12.58
CA ARG A 42 19.42 8.15 11.30
C ARG A 42 19.55 7.20 10.10
N LYS A 43 20.49 6.25 10.16
CA LYS A 43 20.72 5.26 9.10
C LYS A 43 19.50 4.35 8.87
N GLN A 44 18.87 3.88 9.95
CA GLN A 44 17.66 3.04 9.86
C GLN A 44 16.48 3.81 9.23
N ASN A 45 16.28 5.06 9.65
CA ASN A 45 15.25 5.91 9.07
C ASN A 45 15.53 6.26 7.60
N GLN A 46 16.79 6.47 7.23
CA GLN A 46 17.17 6.67 5.82
C GLN A 46 16.81 5.46 4.96
N ALA A 47 17.17 4.25 5.40
CA ALA A 47 16.85 3.02 4.67
C ALA A 47 15.32 2.81 4.56
N PHE A 48 14.60 3.06 5.65
CA PHE A 48 13.14 3.00 5.66
C PHE A 48 12.53 4.03 4.69
N TYR A 49 12.91 5.29 4.79
CA TYR A 49 12.44 6.36 3.90
C TYR A 49 12.68 6.00 2.43
N GLU A 50 13.89 5.58 2.10
CA GLU A 50 14.26 5.21 0.72
C GLU A 50 13.44 4.06 0.16
N PHE A 51 13.06 3.07 0.98
CA PHE A 51 12.15 2.00 0.58
C PHE A 51 10.74 2.52 0.34
N MET A 52 10.30 3.50 1.12
CA MET A 52 8.95 4.08 1.05
C MET A 52 8.76 5.01 -0.15
N VAL A 53 9.80 5.68 -0.64
CA VAL A 53 9.73 6.61 -1.79
C VAL A 53 8.99 6.03 -3.00
N PRO A 54 9.37 4.86 -3.56
CA PRO A 54 8.65 4.29 -4.70
C PRO A 54 7.21 3.90 -4.36
N LEU A 55 6.90 3.56 -3.10
CA LEU A 55 5.52 3.28 -2.67
C LEU A 55 4.69 4.57 -2.63
N VAL A 56 5.23 5.64 -2.04
CA VAL A 56 4.56 6.95 -1.98
C VAL A 56 4.30 7.48 -3.38
N LYS A 57 5.27 7.38 -4.30
CA LYS A 57 5.08 7.81 -5.68
C LYS A 57 4.18 6.83 -6.44
N GLY A 58 4.62 5.59 -6.63
CA GLY A 58 3.97 4.66 -7.53
C GLY A 58 2.60 4.18 -7.04
N TYR A 59 2.50 3.70 -5.80
CA TYR A 59 1.21 3.20 -5.30
C TYR A 59 0.20 4.33 -5.10
N SER A 60 0.57 5.43 -4.44
CA SER A 60 -0.40 6.50 -4.14
C SER A 60 -0.95 7.17 -5.40
N THR A 61 -0.13 7.31 -6.45
CA THR A 61 -0.60 7.91 -7.71
C THR A 61 -1.53 6.97 -8.48
N GLU A 62 -1.28 5.67 -8.50
CA GLU A 62 -2.24 4.70 -9.03
C GLU A 62 -3.54 4.67 -8.21
N MET A 63 -3.47 4.79 -6.88
CA MET A 63 -4.68 4.89 -6.04
C MET A 63 -5.45 6.20 -6.28
N SER A 64 -4.76 7.30 -6.61
CA SER A 64 -5.43 8.56 -6.96
C SER A 64 -6.29 8.43 -8.21
N LEU A 65 -5.85 7.64 -9.20
CA LEU A 65 -6.65 7.34 -10.40
C LEU A 65 -7.90 6.54 -10.07
N GLU A 66 -7.80 5.54 -9.20
CA GLU A 66 -8.96 4.76 -8.75
C GLU A 66 -9.94 5.64 -7.97
N VAL A 67 -9.45 6.47 -7.04
CA VAL A 67 -10.29 7.39 -6.24
C VAL A 67 -11.03 8.38 -7.13
N THR A 68 -10.35 8.98 -8.09
CA THR A 68 -10.95 9.98 -8.98
C THR A 68 -11.90 9.35 -10.00
N SER A 69 -11.60 8.14 -10.49
CA SER A 69 -12.52 7.33 -11.30
C SER A 69 -13.81 7.00 -10.55
N LEU A 70 -13.71 6.54 -9.30
CA LEU A 70 -14.88 6.33 -8.44
C LEU A 70 -15.62 7.64 -8.15
N GLY A 71 -14.90 8.75 -8.04
CA GLY A 71 -15.48 10.09 -7.90
C GLY A 71 -16.41 10.45 -9.07
N VAL A 72 -16.01 10.16 -10.30
CA VAL A 72 -16.88 10.29 -11.49
C VAL A 72 -18.08 9.35 -11.37
N GLN A 73 -17.85 8.07 -11.06
CA GLN A 73 -18.90 7.05 -10.98
C GLN A 73 -19.99 7.37 -9.93
N VAL A 74 -19.62 7.92 -8.78
CA VAL A 74 -20.57 8.30 -7.71
C VAL A 74 -21.56 9.37 -8.17
N HIS A 75 -21.16 10.25 -9.09
CA HIS A 75 -22.02 11.28 -9.67
C HIS A 75 -22.85 10.77 -10.88
N GLY A 76 -22.70 9.50 -11.27
CA GLY A 76 -23.36 8.94 -12.45
C GLY A 76 -23.02 9.71 -13.73
N GLY A 77 -24.00 9.87 -14.63
CA GLY A 77 -23.79 10.60 -15.89
C GLY A 77 -23.31 12.05 -15.69
N MET A 78 -23.72 12.70 -14.60
CA MET A 78 -23.27 14.06 -14.29
C MET A 78 -21.77 14.12 -13.97
N GLY A 79 -21.17 13.05 -13.45
CA GLY A 79 -19.73 13.00 -13.18
C GLY A 79 -18.87 13.12 -14.44
N PHE A 80 -19.43 12.80 -15.62
CA PHE A 80 -18.76 12.98 -16.91
C PHE A 80 -18.90 14.41 -17.45
N ILE A 81 -19.88 15.17 -16.96
CA ILE A 81 -20.10 16.56 -17.37
C ILE A 81 -19.14 17.46 -16.59
N GLU A 82 -18.35 18.25 -17.33
CA GLU A 82 -17.27 19.10 -16.80
C GLU A 82 -17.74 20.07 -15.71
N GLU A 83 -19.00 20.52 -15.73
CA GLU A 83 -19.56 21.44 -14.74
C GLU A 83 -19.55 20.89 -13.30
N THR A 84 -19.52 19.57 -13.11
CA THR A 84 -19.40 18.95 -11.78
C THR A 84 -17.98 18.97 -11.21
N GLY A 85 -16.97 19.21 -12.06
CA GLY A 85 -15.56 19.15 -11.70
C GLY A 85 -14.99 17.73 -11.45
N ALA A 86 -15.82 16.69 -11.37
CA ALA A 86 -15.35 15.32 -11.10
C ALA A 86 -14.42 14.79 -12.22
N ALA A 87 -14.80 15.02 -13.49
CA ALA A 87 -14.00 14.63 -14.66
C ALA A 87 -12.62 15.30 -14.68
N GLN A 88 -12.52 16.55 -14.20
CA GLN A 88 -11.25 17.27 -14.13
C GLN A 88 -10.26 16.55 -13.23
N TYR A 89 -10.67 16.16 -12.01
CA TYR A 89 -9.76 15.45 -11.10
C TYR A 89 -9.24 14.13 -11.68
N TYR A 90 -10.07 13.40 -12.44
CA TYR A 90 -9.64 12.17 -13.09
C TYR A 90 -8.59 12.43 -14.18
N ARG A 91 -8.80 13.46 -15.02
CA ARG A 91 -7.81 13.89 -16.04
C ARG A 91 -6.50 14.35 -15.38
N ASP A 92 -6.60 15.18 -14.35
CA ASP A 92 -5.44 15.75 -13.65
C ASP A 92 -4.65 14.68 -12.88
N ALA A 93 -5.31 13.66 -12.33
CA ALA A 93 -4.63 12.54 -11.66
C ALA A 93 -3.79 11.67 -12.61
N LYS A 94 -4.09 11.65 -13.92
CA LYS A 94 -3.43 10.76 -14.87
C LYS A 94 -1.96 11.08 -15.10
N ILE A 95 -1.57 12.35 -15.06
CA ILE A 95 -0.17 12.73 -15.22
C ILE A 95 0.71 12.21 -14.08
N LEU A 96 0.12 12.00 -12.89
CA LEU A 96 0.84 11.63 -11.68
C LEU A 96 1.53 10.25 -11.79
N THR A 97 0.94 9.33 -12.56
CA THR A 97 1.53 7.99 -12.77
C THR A 97 2.60 7.97 -13.87
N ILE A 98 2.81 9.10 -14.57
CA ILE A 98 3.67 9.19 -15.76
C ILE A 98 4.93 10.01 -15.46
N TYR A 99 4.78 11.25 -14.97
CA TYR A 99 5.93 12.13 -14.71
C TYR A 99 6.81 11.64 -13.56
N GLU A 100 8.01 12.20 -13.39
CA GLU A 100 8.93 11.86 -12.30
C GLU A 100 9.17 10.34 -12.12
N GLY A 101 9.21 9.63 -13.26
CA GLY A 101 9.33 8.18 -13.36
C GLY A 101 7.98 7.46 -13.33
N THR A 102 7.65 6.77 -14.41
CA THR A 102 6.42 5.99 -14.55
C THR A 102 6.27 4.93 -13.46
N THR A 103 5.07 4.39 -13.26
CA THR A 103 4.82 3.28 -12.30
C THR A 103 5.79 2.11 -12.49
N ALA A 104 6.11 1.74 -13.73
CA ALA A 104 7.09 0.70 -14.02
C ALA A 104 8.53 1.09 -13.59
N ILE A 105 8.91 2.36 -13.74
CA ILE A 105 10.22 2.84 -13.28
C ILE A 105 10.32 2.81 -11.75
N GLN A 106 9.25 3.19 -11.04
CA GLN A 106 9.20 3.07 -9.57
C GLN A 106 9.23 1.61 -9.11
N ALA A 107 8.52 0.74 -9.82
CA ALA A 107 8.53 -0.69 -9.56
C ALA A 107 9.92 -1.30 -9.75
N ASN A 108 10.63 -0.89 -10.81
CA ASN A 108 11.99 -1.35 -11.07
C ASN A 108 12.99 -0.83 -10.02
N ASP A 109 12.81 0.40 -9.52
CA ASP A 109 13.56 0.91 -8.36
C ASP A 109 13.34 0.02 -7.12
N LEU A 110 12.08 -0.28 -6.81
CA LEU A 110 11.70 -1.13 -5.69
C LEU A 110 12.33 -2.53 -5.79
N VAL A 111 12.20 -3.18 -6.95
CA VAL A 111 12.78 -4.51 -7.23
C VAL A 111 14.30 -4.46 -7.12
N GLY A 112 14.96 -3.62 -7.92
CA GLY A 112 16.41 -3.65 -8.07
C GLY A 112 17.14 -3.01 -6.90
N ARG A 113 16.89 -1.71 -6.66
CA ARG A 113 17.69 -0.91 -5.73
C ARG A 113 17.23 -1.05 -4.28
N LYS A 114 15.93 -1.23 -4.03
CA LYS A 114 15.37 -1.27 -2.68
C LYS A 114 15.16 -2.68 -2.11
N THR A 115 15.21 -3.72 -2.95
CA THR A 115 15.02 -5.12 -2.53
C THR A 115 16.19 -6.02 -2.92
N ALA A 116 16.53 -6.14 -4.21
CA ALA A 116 17.54 -7.10 -4.64
C ALA A 116 18.97 -6.71 -4.17
N ARG A 117 19.29 -5.42 -4.17
CA ARG A 117 20.64 -4.91 -3.84
C ARG A 117 21.14 -5.32 -2.46
N ASP A 118 20.27 -5.35 -1.45
CA ASP A 118 20.63 -5.73 -0.08
C ASP A 118 20.18 -7.15 0.29
N GLY A 119 19.74 -7.95 -0.68
CA GLY A 119 19.21 -9.30 -0.45
C GLY A 119 17.86 -9.31 0.29
N GLY A 120 17.09 -8.22 0.22
CA GLY A 120 15.78 -8.09 0.83
C GLY A 120 15.80 -7.71 2.31
N GLN A 121 16.96 -7.32 2.86
CA GLN A 121 17.12 -7.04 4.29
C GLN A 121 16.24 -5.87 4.75
N THR A 122 16.24 -4.76 4.03
CA THR A 122 15.41 -3.59 4.35
C THR A 122 13.92 -3.93 4.29
N ALA A 123 13.50 -4.64 3.24
CA ALA A 123 12.13 -5.10 3.09
C ALA A 123 11.70 -6.02 4.25
N LYS A 124 12.54 -6.98 4.64
CA LYS A 124 12.29 -7.88 5.78
C LYS A 124 12.28 -7.14 7.12
N ALA A 125 13.11 -6.11 7.30
CA ALA A 125 13.08 -5.27 8.48
C ALA A 125 11.74 -4.51 8.61
N ILE A 126 11.17 -4.04 7.48
CA ILE A 126 9.82 -3.44 7.46
C ILE A 126 8.77 -4.50 7.80
N ALA A 127 8.85 -5.70 7.22
CA ALA A 127 7.95 -6.80 7.56
C ALA A 127 7.98 -7.14 9.06
N ALA A 128 9.16 -7.09 9.70
CA ALA A 128 9.28 -7.29 11.14
C ALA A 128 8.62 -6.17 11.98
N GLN A 129 8.57 -4.93 11.48
CA GLN A 129 7.81 -3.86 12.13
C GLN A 129 6.29 -4.09 12.02
N ILE A 130 5.84 -4.59 10.88
CA ILE A 130 4.43 -4.98 10.68
C ILE A 130 4.05 -6.10 11.65
N GLU A 131 4.91 -7.10 11.81
CA GLU A 131 4.72 -8.21 12.77
C GLU A 131 4.60 -7.73 14.23
N LYS A 132 5.32 -6.67 14.61
CA LYS A 132 5.12 -6.03 15.94
C LYS A 132 3.72 -5.45 16.08
N THR A 133 3.21 -4.78 15.05
CA THR A 133 1.82 -4.27 15.05
C THR A 133 0.81 -5.41 15.03
N GLU A 134 1.08 -6.52 14.34
CA GLU A 134 0.26 -7.74 14.42
C GLU A 134 0.18 -8.26 15.87
N ALA A 135 1.30 -8.28 16.59
CA ALA A 135 1.33 -8.67 18.00
C ALA A 135 0.59 -7.69 18.92
N GLU A 136 0.58 -6.40 18.62
CA GLU A 136 -0.22 -5.39 19.35
C GLU A 136 -1.72 -5.57 19.08
N LEU A 137 -2.13 -5.78 17.82
CA LEU A 137 -3.52 -6.08 17.47
C LEU A 137 -4.03 -7.34 18.18
N ALA A 138 -3.19 -8.36 18.31
CA ALA A 138 -3.52 -9.60 19.01
C ALA A 138 -3.74 -9.41 20.53
N LYS A 139 -3.20 -8.34 21.12
CA LYS A 139 -3.40 -8.00 22.54
C LYS A 139 -4.66 -7.18 22.78
N SER A 140 -5.16 -6.45 21.79
CA SER A 140 -6.40 -5.67 21.95
C SER A 140 -7.54 -6.64 22.26
N ASP A 141 -8.28 -6.38 23.35
CA ASP A 141 -9.47 -7.15 23.71
C ASP A 141 -10.35 -7.29 22.46
N SER A 142 -10.46 -8.53 21.96
CA SER A 142 -10.57 -8.86 20.53
C SER A 142 -11.81 -8.30 19.83
N SER A 143 -11.80 -7.00 19.56
CA SER A 143 -12.82 -6.37 18.73
C SER A 143 -12.85 -7.04 17.36
N ALA A 144 -14.04 -7.16 16.76
CA ALA A 144 -14.18 -7.74 15.43
C ALA A 144 -13.32 -7.01 14.38
N ALA A 145 -13.11 -5.70 14.56
CA ALA A 145 -12.26 -4.90 13.68
C ALA A 145 -10.77 -5.27 13.82
N ALA A 146 -10.23 -5.35 15.04
CA ALA A 146 -8.83 -5.74 15.25
C ALA A 146 -8.55 -7.16 14.74
N ALA A 147 -9.47 -8.10 14.98
CA ALA A 147 -9.33 -9.48 14.48
C ALA A 147 -9.34 -9.55 12.94
N ALA A 148 -10.23 -8.81 12.28
CA ALA A 148 -10.29 -8.74 10.82
C ALA A 148 -9.02 -8.12 10.22
N VAL A 149 -8.53 -7.02 10.80
CA VAL A 149 -7.29 -6.37 10.38
C VAL A 149 -6.10 -7.29 10.60
N LEU A 150 -5.95 -7.91 11.77
CA LEU A 150 -4.87 -8.84 12.07
C LEU A 150 -4.79 -9.98 11.05
N LYS A 151 -5.93 -10.64 10.78
CA LYS A 151 -6.00 -11.75 9.82
C LYS A 151 -5.48 -11.35 8.45
N ARG A 152 -5.90 -10.19 7.95
CA ARG A 152 -5.56 -9.75 6.59
C ARG A 152 -4.17 -9.12 6.51
N LEU A 153 -3.73 -8.43 7.55
CA LEU A 153 -2.39 -7.86 7.66
C LEU A 153 -1.33 -8.97 7.67
N LYS A 154 -1.54 -10.00 8.49
CA LYS A 154 -0.65 -11.16 8.55
C LYS A 154 -0.52 -11.87 7.20
N ALA A 155 -1.64 -12.17 6.55
CA ALA A 155 -1.64 -12.82 5.24
C ALA A 155 -0.92 -11.97 4.17
N ALA A 156 -1.09 -10.64 4.20
CA ALA A 156 -0.42 -9.74 3.28
C ALA A 156 1.09 -9.60 3.57
N ARG A 157 1.49 -9.57 4.86
CA ARG A 157 2.90 -9.56 5.27
C ARG A 157 3.61 -10.84 4.83
N GLU A 158 3.00 -12.00 5.04
CA GLU A 158 3.55 -13.29 4.62
C GLU A 158 3.70 -13.37 3.09
N ALA A 159 2.69 -12.92 2.34
CA ALA A 159 2.75 -12.81 0.89
C ALA A 159 3.89 -11.87 0.43
N PHE A 160 4.06 -10.73 1.09
CA PHE A 160 5.15 -9.79 0.82
C PHE A 160 6.53 -10.41 1.07
N VAL A 161 6.72 -11.12 2.19
CA VAL A 161 7.99 -11.80 2.49
C VAL A 161 8.33 -12.84 1.42
N GLN A 162 7.36 -13.61 0.95
CA GLN A 162 7.56 -14.59 -0.12
C GLN A 162 7.97 -13.92 -1.45
N VAL A 163 7.38 -12.77 -1.79
CA VAL A 163 7.80 -11.99 -2.96
C VAL A 163 9.21 -11.43 -2.77
N VAL A 164 9.54 -10.92 -1.58
CA VAL A 164 10.90 -10.42 -1.27
C VAL A 164 11.94 -11.54 -1.42
N ASP A 165 11.63 -12.74 -0.93
CA ASP A 165 12.50 -13.91 -1.08
C ASP A 165 12.67 -14.31 -2.54
N PHE A 166 11.58 -14.31 -3.31
CA PHE A 166 11.63 -14.57 -4.75
C PHE A 166 12.50 -13.53 -5.48
N VAL A 167 12.27 -12.23 -5.26
CA VAL A 167 13.06 -11.15 -5.87
C VAL A 167 14.53 -11.28 -5.49
N ALA A 168 14.86 -11.42 -4.21
CA ALA A 168 16.24 -11.51 -3.74
C ALA A 168 16.95 -12.78 -4.25
N GLY A 169 16.23 -13.90 -4.36
CA GLY A 169 16.78 -15.18 -4.81
C GLY A 169 16.89 -15.33 -6.33
N GLN A 170 15.96 -14.76 -7.10
CA GLN A 170 15.83 -15.01 -8.55
C GLN A 170 16.34 -13.88 -9.44
N THR A 171 16.68 -12.69 -8.90
CA THR A 171 17.11 -11.54 -9.73
C THR A 171 18.29 -11.88 -10.65
N LYS A 172 19.21 -12.77 -10.23
CA LYS A 172 20.35 -13.20 -11.06
C LYS A 172 20.03 -14.36 -12.00
N ALA A 173 19.25 -15.33 -11.52
CA ALA A 173 18.97 -16.56 -12.26
C ALA A 173 17.90 -16.35 -13.35
N SER A 174 16.87 -15.57 -13.03
CA SER A 174 15.68 -15.36 -13.87
C SER A 174 15.24 -13.89 -13.83
N PRO A 175 16.06 -12.93 -14.32
CA PRO A 175 15.76 -11.51 -14.24
C PRO A 175 14.43 -11.14 -14.91
N ASN A 176 14.12 -11.71 -16.08
CA ASN A 176 12.86 -11.43 -16.78
C ASN A 176 11.64 -11.82 -15.94
N ALA A 177 11.71 -12.94 -15.22
CA ALA A 177 10.63 -13.39 -14.36
C ALA A 177 10.41 -12.40 -13.19
N VAL A 178 11.49 -11.94 -12.57
CA VAL A 178 11.44 -10.97 -11.48
C VAL A 178 10.87 -9.63 -11.95
N PHE A 179 11.35 -9.11 -13.08
CA PHE A 179 10.91 -7.80 -13.58
C PHE A 179 9.51 -7.81 -14.20
N ALA A 180 9.03 -8.96 -14.69
CA ALA A 180 7.63 -9.14 -15.12
C ALA A 180 6.64 -8.92 -13.94
N GLY A 181 7.04 -9.29 -12.72
CA GLY A 181 6.26 -9.07 -11.50
C GLY A 181 6.46 -7.72 -10.83
N SER A 182 7.23 -6.79 -11.42
CA SER A 182 7.66 -5.55 -10.75
C SER A 182 6.49 -4.66 -10.30
N VAL A 183 5.57 -4.32 -11.19
CA VAL A 183 4.41 -3.45 -10.86
C VAL A 183 3.46 -4.17 -9.88
N PRO A 184 3.10 -5.45 -10.06
CA PRO A 184 2.37 -6.19 -9.03
C PRO A 184 3.06 -6.18 -7.65
N TYR A 185 4.39 -6.29 -7.59
CA TYR A 185 5.14 -6.20 -6.33
C TYR A 185 5.01 -4.81 -5.69
N LEU A 186 5.12 -3.74 -6.49
CA LEU A 186 4.89 -2.38 -6.03
C LEU A 186 3.48 -2.21 -5.44
N MET A 187 2.46 -2.75 -6.11
CA MET A 187 1.08 -2.67 -5.66
C MET A 187 0.83 -3.50 -4.40
N LEU A 188 1.47 -4.66 -4.26
CA LEU A 188 1.42 -5.49 -3.07
C LEU A 188 2.06 -4.77 -1.88
N ALA A 189 3.28 -4.26 -2.05
CA ALA A 189 4.04 -3.58 -1.01
C ALA A 189 3.33 -2.29 -0.55
N GLY A 190 2.86 -1.46 -1.50
CA GLY A 190 2.11 -0.24 -1.18
C GLY A 190 0.80 -0.53 -0.44
N ASN A 191 0.04 -1.54 -0.90
CA ASN A 191 -1.19 -1.97 -0.24
C ASN A 191 -0.93 -2.44 1.20
N LEU A 192 0.09 -3.27 1.40
CA LEU A 192 0.50 -3.76 2.71
C LEU A 192 0.89 -2.61 3.65
N VAL A 193 1.76 -1.70 3.20
CA VAL A 193 2.27 -0.62 4.05
C VAL A 193 1.18 0.39 4.40
N ALA A 194 0.30 0.75 3.45
CA ALA A 194 -0.85 1.60 3.74
C ALA A 194 -1.83 0.92 4.72
N GLY A 195 -2.10 -0.38 4.53
CA GLY A 195 -2.88 -1.20 5.47
C GLY A 195 -2.27 -1.28 6.86
N TRP A 196 -0.94 -1.36 6.95
CA TRP A 196 -0.20 -1.32 8.22
C TRP A 196 -0.36 0.02 8.95
N GLN A 197 -0.32 1.16 8.25
CA GLN A 197 -0.55 2.46 8.89
C GLN A 197 -2.00 2.61 9.38
N LEU A 198 -2.98 2.06 8.65
CA LEU A 198 -4.36 2.01 9.11
C LEU A 198 -4.55 1.08 10.32
N ALA A 199 -3.80 -0.02 10.39
CA ALA A 199 -3.78 -0.88 11.57
C ALA A 199 -3.24 -0.16 12.81
N ARG A 200 -2.14 0.59 12.68
CA ARG A 200 -1.61 1.44 13.77
C ARG A 200 -2.63 2.51 14.19
N SER A 201 -3.33 3.11 13.23
CA SER A 201 -4.39 4.09 13.50
C SER A 201 -5.57 3.46 14.24
N LEU A 202 -5.94 2.22 13.91
CA LEU A 202 -7.02 1.49 14.59
C LEU A 202 -6.70 1.25 16.07
N ILE A 203 -5.46 0.84 16.40
CA ILE A 203 -5.05 0.60 17.79
C ILE A 203 -5.25 1.87 18.62
N ILE A 204 -4.75 3.01 18.13
CA ILE A 204 -4.89 4.30 18.80
C ILE A 204 -6.36 4.74 18.86
N ALA A 205 -7.12 4.56 17.78
CA ALA A 205 -8.53 4.94 17.75
C ALA A 205 -9.37 4.15 18.78
N GLN A 206 -9.06 2.88 19.00
CA GLN A 206 -9.74 2.07 20.03
C GLN A 206 -9.47 2.56 21.44
N ASP A 207 -8.19 2.85 21.73
CA ASP A 207 -7.80 3.41 23.02
C ASP A 207 -8.47 4.76 23.28
N LEU A 208 -8.36 5.70 22.34
CA LEU A 208 -8.97 7.03 22.47
C LEU A 208 -10.51 6.97 22.55
N ALA A 209 -11.16 6.07 21.81
CA ALA A 209 -12.59 5.86 21.91
C ALA A 209 -13.02 5.35 23.30
N SER A 210 -12.25 4.43 23.91
CA SER A 210 -12.54 3.95 25.28
C SER A 210 -12.40 5.05 26.34
N HIS A 211 -11.62 6.09 26.05
CA HIS A 211 -11.47 7.29 26.86
C HIS A 211 -12.43 8.43 26.46
N ASN A 212 -13.42 8.15 25.61
CA ASN A 212 -14.42 9.12 25.12
C ASN A 212 -13.83 10.33 24.38
N VAL A 213 -12.66 10.18 23.75
CA VAL A 213 -12.03 11.24 22.95
C VAL A 213 -12.48 11.14 21.50
N ASP A 214 -13.18 12.18 21.00
CA ASP A 214 -13.64 12.30 19.60
C ASP A 214 -14.23 10.99 19.04
N VAL A 215 -15.21 10.44 19.76
CA VAL A 215 -15.70 9.08 19.56
C VAL A 215 -16.14 8.82 18.13
N ASP A 216 -16.85 9.76 17.50
CA ASP A 216 -17.34 9.59 16.12
C ASP A 216 -16.19 9.49 15.10
N PHE A 217 -15.16 10.32 15.26
CA PHE A 217 -13.96 10.23 14.41
C PHE A 217 -13.22 8.91 14.63
N MET A 218 -13.06 8.48 15.89
CA MET A 218 -12.38 7.22 16.22
C MET A 218 -13.14 6.02 15.68
N GLN A 219 -14.46 5.99 15.80
CA GLN A 219 -15.29 4.94 15.19
C GLN A 219 -15.15 4.92 13.66
N ALA A 220 -15.08 6.09 13.02
CA ALA A 220 -14.84 6.17 11.59
C ALA A 220 -13.45 5.64 11.18
N LYS A 221 -12.41 5.87 11.99
CA LYS A 221 -11.07 5.29 11.79
C LYS A 221 -11.08 3.77 11.92
N ILE A 222 -11.72 3.24 12.95
CA ILE A 222 -11.87 1.80 13.16
C ILE A 222 -12.59 1.15 11.98
N ALA A 223 -13.71 1.73 11.54
CA ALA A 223 -14.48 1.24 10.39
C ALA A 223 -13.68 1.29 9.08
N THR A 224 -12.91 2.36 8.85
CA THR A 224 -12.08 2.51 7.65
C THR A 224 -10.95 1.49 7.61
N ALA A 225 -10.25 1.27 8.72
CA ALA A 225 -9.19 0.27 8.81
C ALA A 225 -9.72 -1.15 8.58
N ARG A 226 -10.87 -1.49 9.18
CA ARG A 226 -11.54 -2.77 8.95
C ARG A 226 -11.93 -2.96 7.48
N PHE A 227 -12.54 -1.95 6.86
CA PHE A 227 -12.92 -2.00 5.45
C PHE A 227 -11.70 -2.20 4.56
N TYR A 228 -10.61 -1.47 4.81
CA TYR A 228 -9.36 -1.63 4.05
C TYR A 228 -8.85 -3.07 4.15
N ALA A 229 -8.83 -3.65 5.35
CA ALA A 229 -8.42 -5.04 5.55
C ALA A 229 -9.29 -6.04 4.77
N GLU A 230 -10.62 -5.92 4.91
CA GLU A 230 -11.58 -6.89 4.34
C GLU A 230 -11.71 -6.79 2.81
N HIS A 231 -11.55 -5.60 2.21
CA HIS A 231 -11.82 -5.36 0.79
C HIS A 231 -10.60 -5.01 -0.08
N ILE A 232 -9.55 -4.43 0.50
CA ILE A 232 -8.39 -3.94 -0.24
C ILE A 232 -7.18 -4.83 0.01
N LEU A 233 -6.83 -5.05 1.28
CA LEU A 233 -5.69 -5.87 1.68
C LEU A 233 -5.87 -7.35 1.35
N ALA A 234 -7.13 -7.81 1.27
CA ALA A 234 -7.49 -9.17 0.85
C ALA A 234 -6.95 -9.57 -0.53
N LYS A 235 -6.58 -8.61 -1.39
CA LYS A 235 -6.00 -8.85 -2.72
C LYS A 235 -4.52 -9.27 -2.69
N ALA A 236 -3.80 -9.01 -1.59
CA ALA A 236 -2.35 -9.18 -1.53
C ALA A 236 -1.85 -10.61 -1.82
N PRO A 237 -2.48 -11.69 -1.31
CA PRO A 237 -2.06 -13.05 -1.65
C PRO A 237 -2.14 -13.35 -3.16
N GLY A 238 -3.20 -12.91 -3.84
CA GLY A 238 -3.36 -13.12 -5.28
C GLY A 238 -2.34 -12.33 -6.12
N LEU A 239 -1.91 -11.14 -5.65
CA LEU A 239 -0.79 -10.43 -6.27
C LEU A 239 0.53 -11.18 -6.09
N ARG A 240 0.74 -11.81 -4.94
CA ARG A 240 1.93 -12.65 -4.74
C ARG A 240 1.94 -13.81 -5.73
N ASP A 241 0.80 -14.49 -5.93
CA ASP A 241 0.73 -15.63 -6.86
C ASP A 241 1.07 -15.20 -8.29
N SER A 242 0.58 -14.04 -8.74
CA SER A 242 0.93 -13.54 -10.08
C SER A 242 2.41 -13.14 -10.23
N ILE A 243 3.08 -12.77 -9.13
CA ILE A 243 4.51 -12.42 -9.13
C ILE A 243 5.40 -13.67 -9.13
N VAL A 244 5.11 -14.59 -8.22
CA VAL A 244 5.98 -15.76 -7.96
C VAL A 244 5.73 -16.87 -8.98
N ASP A 245 4.46 -17.11 -9.34
CA ASP A 245 4.05 -18.24 -10.17
C ASP A 245 3.67 -17.82 -11.61
N GLY A 246 3.43 -16.52 -11.85
CA GLY A 246 2.88 -16.02 -13.11
C GLY A 246 3.89 -15.64 -14.20
N ALA A 247 5.17 -15.58 -13.89
CA ALA A 247 6.19 -15.01 -14.78
C ALA A 247 6.26 -15.65 -16.18
N GLU A 248 6.18 -16.99 -16.26
CA GLU A 248 6.29 -17.72 -17.53
C GLU A 248 5.19 -17.30 -18.52
N SER A 249 3.99 -17.03 -18.01
CA SER A 249 2.84 -16.63 -18.84
C SER A 249 3.01 -15.27 -19.52
N VAL A 250 3.76 -14.35 -18.89
CA VAL A 250 4.05 -13.02 -19.46
C VAL A 250 4.99 -13.12 -20.64
N THR A 251 5.93 -14.08 -20.60
CA THR A 251 6.96 -14.26 -21.63
C THR A 251 6.61 -15.31 -22.70
N ALA A 252 5.42 -15.90 -22.63
CA ALA A 252 5.04 -17.02 -23.47
C ALA A 252 4.68 -16.62 -24.91
N LEU A 253 4.20 -15.38 -25.12
CA LEU A 253 3.79 -14.90 -26.44
C LEU A 253 4.96 -14.22 -27.15
N ALA A 254 5.17 -14.54 -28.42
CA ALA A 254 6.19 -13.90 -29.24
C ALA A 254 5.82 -12.44 -29.54
N ALA A 255 6.83 -11.57 -29.66
CA ALA A 255 6.63 -10.13 -29.77
C ALA A 255 5.80 -9.69 -31.00
N ASP A 256 5.82 -10.46 -32.08
CA ASP A 256 5.08 -10.25 -33.32
C ASP A 256 3.59 -10.62 -33.23
N MET A 257 3.17 -11.20 -32.11
CA MET A 257 1.77 -11.59 -31.86
C MET A 257 1.01 -10.62 -30.93
N TYR A 258 1.62 -9.49 -30.54
CA TYR A 258 1.00 -8.42 -29.73
C TYR A 258 0.40 -7.29 -30.59
#